data_AF-A0A355TT77-F1
#
_entry.id   AF-A0A355TT77-F1
#
_cell.length_a   1.000
_cell.length_b   1.000
_cell.length_c   1.000
_cell.angle_alpha   90.00
_cell.angle_beta   90.00
_cell.angle_gamma   90.00
#
_symmetry.space_group_name_H-M   'P 1'
#
loop_
_entity.id
_entity.type
_entity.pdbx_description
1 polymer ?
#
loop_
_entity_poly.entity_id
_entity_poly.type
_entity_poly.pdbx_seq_one_letter_code
_entity_poly.pdbx_strand_id
1 'polypeptide(L)'
;LSEAHKGKILVGGALVTADFLRQAVQCGVKAIVTGGISDADLADFLGYDLGVAITGSEDKGITLIVTEGFGKIAMAERSFNLLKRCAGRWASVSGATQIRAGVIRPEIIIADNVDSKPREEKSTVVSSGLHIGSKVRLIREPDFGKIAIVAELPSEAELIPTGAKVRVARVKLDDGRLLSLPRANLEIIEES
;
A
#
# COMPACT_ATOMS: atom_id res chain seq x y z
N LEU A 1 -19.91 14.71 -11.79
CA LEU A 1 -20.62 13.97 -10.72
C LEU A 1 -22.13 14.05 -10.98
N SER A 2 -22.92 13.13 -10.43
CA SER A 2 -24.38 13.06 -10.60
C SER A 2 -25.01 12.40 -9.38
N GLU A 3 -26.34 12.50 -9.22
CA GLU A 3 -27.08 11.90 -8.09
C GLU A 3 -26.80 10.40 -7.89
N ALA A 4 -26.46 9.68 -8.96
CA ALA A 4 -26.09 8.27 -8.88
C ALA A 4 -24.82 8.01 -8.04
N HIS A 5 -24.03 9.03 -7.70
CA HIS A 5 -22.82 8.94 -6.88
C HIS A 5 -23.07 9.28 -5.40
N LYS A 6 -24.23 9.84 -5.07
CA LYS A 6 -24.60 10.18 -3.70
C LYS A 6 -24.59 8.94 -2.81
N GLY A 7 -23.99 9.05 -1.64
CA GLY A 7 -23.87 7.94 -0.70
C GLY A 7 -22.82 6.88 -1.08
N LYS A 8 -22.10 7.04 -2.20
CA LYS A 8 -21.15 6.04 -2.70
C LYS A 8 -19.70 6.36 -2.35
N ILE A 9 -18.87 5.33 -2.48
CA ILE A 9 -17.41 5.44 -2.49
C ILE A 9 -16.98 5.39 -3.96
N LEU A 10 -16.22 6.38 -4.40
CA LEU A 10 -15.71 6.46 -5.77
C LEU A 10 -14.26 6.01 -5.79
N VAL A 11 -13.91 5.17 -6.77
CA VAL A 11 -12.56 4.61 -6.91
C VAL A 11 -12.02 4.90 -8.30
N GLY A 12 -10.78 5.37 -8.36
CA GLY A 12 -10.03 5.56 -9.59
C GLY A 12 -9.41 6.95 -9.69
N GLY A 13 -8.99 7.29 -10.91
CA GLY A 13 -8.25 8.53 -11.16
C GLY A 13 -6.78 8.44 -10.78
N ALA A 14 -5.98 9.28 -11.45
CA ALA A 14 -4.56 9.46 -11.15
C ALA A 14 -4.28 10.74 -10.36
N LEU A 15 -5.25 11.65 -10.30
CA LEU A 15 -5.16 12.90 -9.58
C LEU A 15 -6.57 13.34 -9.19
N VAL A 16 -6.78 13.67 -7.93
CA VAL A 16 -7.96 14.40 -7.47
C VAL A 16 -7.58 15.86 -7.20
N THR A 17 -8.51 16.79 -7.45
CA THR A 17 -8.32 18.23 -7.21
C THR A 17 -9.22 18.71 -6.08
N ALA A 18 -8.88 19.85 -5.47
CA ALA A 18 -9.69 20.46 -4.42
C ALA A 18 -11.13 20.74 -4.90
N ASP A 19 -11.28 21.23 -6.13
CA ASP A 19 -12.59 21.48 -6.75
C ASP A 19 -13.42 20.21 -6.91
N PHE A 20 -12.80 19.11 -7.33
CA PHE A 20 -13.52 17.83 -7.43
C PHE A 20 -13.95 17.33 -6.05
N LEU A 21 -13.09 17.45 -5.03
CA LEU A 21 -13.44 17.09 -3.65
C LEU A 21 -14.64 17.93 -3.15
N ARG A 22 -14.64 19.24 -3.38
CA ARG A 22 -15.77 20.12 -3.03
C ARG A 22 -17.06 19.71 -3.74
N GLN A 23 -17.00 19.40 -5.04
CA GLN A 23 -18.15 18.91 -5.79
C GLN A 23 -18.64 17.55 -5.27
N ALA A 24 -17.72 16.67 -4.86
CA ALA A 24 -18.05 15.36 -4.29
C ALA A 24 -18.76 15.49 -2.94
N VAL A 25 -18.29 16.40 -2.07
CA VAL A 25 -18.97 16.75 -0.81
C VAL A 25 -20.39 17.27 -1.09
N GLN A 26 -20.55 18.22 -2.02
CA GLN A 26 -21.87 18.75 -2.39
C GLN A 26 -22.81 17.67 -2.95
N CYS A 27 -22.27 16.74 -3.74
CA CYS A 27 -23.01 15.60 -4.28
C CYS A 27 -23.37 14.55 -3.21
N GLY A 28 -22.77 14.63 -2.01
CA GLY A 28 -22.97 13.67 -0.92
C GLY A 28 -22.23 12.35 -1.14
N VAL A 29 -21.14 12.35 -1.90
CA VAL A 29 -20.20 11.23 -2.00
C VAL A 29 -19.57 10.99 -0.63
N LYS A 30 -19.41 9.72 -0.23
CA LYS A 30 -18.92 9.36 1.12
C LYS A 30 -17.40 9.22 1.18
N ALA A 31 -16.78 8.70 0.12
CA ALA A 31 -15.33 8.66 0.03
C ALA A 31 -14.84 8.66 -1.41
N ILE A 32 -13.58 9.08 -1.60
CA ILE A 32 -12.82 8.96 -2.83
C ILE A 32 -11.53 8.17 -2.54
N VAL A 33 -11.25 7.18 -3.38
CA VAL A 33 -10.00 6.42 -3.38
C VAL A 33 -9.31 6.67 -4.72
N THR A 34 -8.16 7.33 -4.70
CA THR A 34 -7.44 7.78 -5.91
C THR A 34 -5.95 7.45 -5.81
N GLY A 35 -5.26 7.45 -6.95
CA GLY A 35 -3.82 7.26 -6.97
C GLY A 35 -3.04 8.45 -6.38
N GLY A 36 -3.48 9.68 -6.63
CA GLY A 36 -2.72 10.87 -6.20
C GLY A 36 -3.55 12.13 -5.95
N ILE A 37 -2.93 13.09 -5.25
CA ILE A 37 -3.40 14.48 -5.01
C ILE A 37 -2.19 15.42 -5.00
N SER A 38 -2.32 16.69 -5.38
CA SER A 38 -1.23 17.66 -5.19
C SER A 38 -1.22 18.21 -3.76
N ASP A 39 -0.06 18.63 -3.26
CA ASP A 39 0.05 19.27 -1.95
C ASP A 39 -0.80 20.56 -1.87
N ALA A 40 -0.79 21.36 -2.95
CA ALA A 40 -1.60 22.57 -3.08
C ALA A 40 -3.11 22.27 -3.06
N ASP A 41 -3.57 21.24 -3.77
CA ASP A 41 -4.98 20.83 -3.75
C ASP A 41 -5.41 20.32 -2.38
N LEU A 42 -4.53 19.57 -1.70
CA LEU A 42 -4.81 19.07 -0.36
C LEU A 42 -4.90 20.24 0.63
N ALA A 43 -3.94 21.16 0.62
CA ALA A 43 -3.94 22.34 1.47
C ALA A 43 -5.13 23.26 1.19
N ASP A 44 -5.49 23.49 -0.08
CA ASP A 44 -6.66 24.27 -0.48
C ASP A 44 -7.98 23.64 -0.01
N PHE A 45 -8.11 22.31 -0.12
CA PHE A 45 -9.29 21.61 0.35
C PHE A 45 -9.37 21.60 1.90
N LEU A 46 -8.24 21.39 2.58
CA LEU A 46 -8.16 21.37 4.03
C LEU A 46 -8.27 22.76 4.66
N GLY A 47 -7.80 23.79 3.98
CA GLY A 47 -7.65 25.15 4.51
C GLY A 47 -6.37 25.35 5.34
N TYR A 48 -5.46 24.37 5.34
CA TYR A 48 -4.17 24.41 6.03
C TYR A 48 -3.23 23.32 5.46
N ASP A 49 -1.93 23.48 5.67
CA ASP A 49 -0.93 22.49 5.26
C ASP A 49 -0.97 21.26 6.16
N LEU A 50 -1.17 20.08 5.56
CA LEU A 50 -1.27 18.84 6.33
C LEU A 50 0.08 18.47 6.95
N GLY A 51 0.14 18.39 8.28
CA GLY A 51 1.32 17.94 9.00
C GLY A 51 1.61 16.44 8.85
N VAL A 52 2.66 15.97 9.53
CA VAL A 52 3.24 14.61 9.33
C VAL A 52 2.88 13.58 10.41
N ALA A 53 1.91 13.85 11.28
CA ALA A 53 1.68 13.00 12.46
C ALA A 53 0.39 12.16 12.40
N ILE A 54 -0.76 12.82 12.24
CA ILE A 54 -2.11 12.23 12.36
C ILE A 54 -3.03 12.96 11.39
N THR A 55 -3.81 12.21 10.60
CA THR A 55 -4.82 12.74 9.65
C THR A 55 -5.97 11.74 9.51
N GLY A 56 -7.03 12.11 8.80
CA GLY A 56 -8.22 11.30 8.53
C GLY A 56 -9.37 11.54 9.52
N SER A 57 -9.24 12.56 10.37
CA SER A 57 -10.27 12.99 11.34
C SER A 57 -10.83 14.38 11.01
N GLU A 58 -10.42 14.97 9.89
CA GLU A 58 -10.86 16.27 9.43
C GLU A 58 -12.34 16.25 9.05
N ASP A 59 -13.13 17.19 9.58
CA ASP A 59 -14.56 17.32 9.27
C ASP A 59 -14.76 18.02 7.92
N LYS A 60 -14.58 17.26 6.84
CA LYS A 60 -14.70 17.74 5.45
C LYS A 60 -15.90 17.14 4.71
N GLY A 61 -16.73 16.34 5.39
CA GLY A 61 -17.91 15.70 4.80
C GLY A 61 -17.62 14.58 3.81
N ILE A 62 -16.35 14.23 3.59
CA ILE A 62 -15.91 13.14 2.71
C ILE A 62 -14.60 12.55 3.24
N THR A 63 -14.38 11.26 3.02
CA THR A 63 -13.08 10.61 3.27
C THR A 63 -12.26 10.53 1.99
N LEU A 64 -10.98 10.89 2.07
CA LEU A 64 -10.03 10.74 0.96
C LEU A 64 -8.99 9.67 1.33
N ILE A 65 -8.80 8.68 0.47
CA ILE A 65 -7.68 7.74 0.52
C ILE A 65 -6.86 7.92 -0.75
N VAL A 66 -5.56 8.14 -0.56
CA VAL A 66 -4.59 8.27 -1.64
C VAL A 66 -3.66 7.07 -1.56
N THR A 67 -3.57 6.29 -2.64
CA THR A 67 -2.76 5.07 -2.62
C THR A 67 -1.29 5.32 -2.92
N GLU A 68 -0.98 6.20 -3.87
CA GLU A 68 0.40 6.38 -4.36
C GLU A 68 1.07 7.70 -3.93
N GLY A 69 0.34 8.58 -3.25
CA GLY A 69 0.85 9.79 -2.62
C GLY A 69 0.65 11.07 -3.42
N PHE A 70 1.65 11.97 -3.38
CA PHE A 70 1.52 13.31 -3.95
C PHE A 70 1.88 13.38 -5.43
N GLY A 71 1.07 14.09 -6.21
CA GLY A 71 1.22 14.27 -7.65
C GLY A 71 0.20 13.49 -8.48
N LYS A 72 0.35 13.54 -9.81
CA LYS A 72 -0.51 12.80 -10.75
C LYS A 72 0.05 11.40 -10.95
N ILE A 73 -0.37 10.47 -10.10
CA ILE A 73 0.10 9.08 -10.09
C ILE A 73 -1.11 8.17 -10.23
N ALA A 74 -1.11 7.32 -11.25
CA ALA A 74 -2.17 6.34 -11.44
C ALA A 74 -2.10 5.30 -10.32
N MET A 75 -3.26 4.93 -9.77
CA MET A 75 -3.35 3.82 -8.83
C MET A 75 -2.77 2.55 -9.46
N ALA A 76 -2.03 1.77 -8.69
CA ALA A 76 -1.48 0.50 -9.17
C ALA A 76 -2.60 -0.39 -9.74
N GLU A 77 -2.36 -0.98 -10.91
CA GLU A 77 -3.39 -1.73 -11.66
C GLU A 77 -3.99 -2.87 -10.83
N ARG A 78 -3.17 -3.57 -10.03
CA ARG A 78 -3.61 -4.60 -9.09
C ARG A 78 -4.64 -4.07 -8.09
N SER A 79 -4.34 -2.94 -7.44
CA SER A 79 -5.22 -2.29 -6.45
C SER A 79 -6.52 -1.81 -7.09
N PHE A 80 -6.42 -1.18 -8.26
CA PHE A 80 -7.59 -0.73 -9.00
C PHE A 80 -8.49 -1.90 -9.41
N ASN A 81 -7.92 -2.99 -9.94
CA ASN A 81 -8.67 -4.18 -10.33
C ASN A 81 -9.30 -4.88 -9.13
N LEU A 82 -8.63 -4.91 -7.97
CA LEU A 82 -9.19 -5.43 -6.73
C LEU A 82 -10.45 -4.65 -6.32
N LEU A 83 -10.35 -3.32 -6.21
CA LEU A 83 -11.48 -2.48 -5.82
C LEU A 83 -12.61 -2.50 -6.87
N LYS A 84 -12.26 -2.56 -8.15
CA LYS A 84 -13.22 -2.68 -9.25
C LYS A 84 -14.07 -3.95 -9.16
N ARG A 85 -13.49 -5.09 -8.75
CA ARG A 85 -14.24 -6.34 -8.51
C ARG A 85 -15.26 -6.21 -7.38
N CYS A 86 -15.10 -5.23 -6.51
CA CYS A 86 -16.01 -4.96 -5.40
C CYS A 86 -17.08 -3.90 -5.71
N ALA A 87 -17.11 -3.37 -6.93
CA ALA A 87 -18.08 -2.36 -7.33
C ALA A 87 -19.52 -2.86 -7.09
N GLY A 88 -20.33 -2.00 -6.45
CA GLY A 88 -21.72 -2.31 -6.10
C GLY A 88 -21.91 -3.01 -4.75
N ARG A 89 -20.83 -3.40 -4.05
CA ARG A 89 -20.92 -3.96 -2.70
C ARG A 89 -20.98 -2.85 -1.65
N TRP A 90 -21.57 -3.18 -0.49
CA TRP A 90 -21.51 -2.32 0.69
C TRP A 90 -20.08 -2.26 1.22
N ALA A 91 -19.63 -1.07 1.59
CA ALA A 91 -18.32 -0.86 2.17
C ALA A 91 -18.32 0.28 3.19
N SER A 92 -17.41 0.18 4.15
CA SER A 92 -17.06 1.22 5.11
C SER A 92 -15.64 1.68 4.84
N VAL A 93 -15.36 2.98 5.01
CA VAL A 93 -14.05 3.57 4.74
C VAL A 93 -13.62 4.41 5.92
N SER A 94 -12.37 4.27 6.33
CA SER A 94 -11.73 5.16 7.30
C SER A 94 -10.42 5.67 6.71
N GLY A 95 -10.26 7.00 6.69
CA GLY A 95 -9.04 7.67 6.25
C GLY A 95 -8.01 7.85 7.37
N ALA A 96 -8.34 7.41 8.60
CA ALA A 96 -7.52 7.62 9.78
C ALA A 96 -6.10 7.06 9.56
N THR A 97 -5.11 7.93 9.69
CA THR A 97 -3.70 7.58 9.49
C THR A 97 -2.89 8.13 10.64
N GLN A 98 -2.09 7.27 11.25
CA GLN A 98 -1.13 7.64 12.30
C GLN A 98 0.17 6.88 12.05
N ILE A 99 1.28 7.60 11.89
CA ILE A 99 2.56 6.99 11.48
C ILE A 99 3.53 6.75 12.65
N ARG A 100 3.26 7.29 13.85
CA ARG A 100 4.12 7.16 15.06
C ARG A 100 3.26 6.83 16.30
N ALA A 101 3.86 6.20 17.31
CA ALA A 101 3.21 5.87 18.59
C ALA A 101 1.87 5.12 18.46
N GLY A 102 1.89 3.95 17.81
CA GLY A 102 0.69 3.17 17.45
C GLY A 102 0.29 3.47 16.01
N VAL A 103 0.69 2.60 15.08
CA VAL A 103 0.47 2.83 13.65
C VAL A 103 -0.99 2.54 13.31
N ILE A 104 -1.67 3.51 12.71
CA ILE A 104 -3.01 3.36 12.14
C ILE A 104 -2.89 3.61 10.64
N ARG A 105 -3.49 2.73 9.85
CA ARG A 105 -3.53 2.85 8.39
C ARG A 105 -4.97 3.11 7.95
N PRO A 106 -5.17 3.81 6.82
CA PRO A 106 -6.47 3.84 6.18
C PRO A 106 -6.99 2.43 5.89
N GLU A 107 -8.30 2.27 5.97
CA GLU A 107 -8.96 0.99 5.72
C GLU A 107 -10.21 1.15 4.86
N ILE A 108 -10.44 0.13 4.03
CA ILE A 108 -11.65 -0.03 3.23
C ILE A 108 -12.16 -1.44 3.55
N ILE A 109 -13.26 -1.52 4.29
CA ILE A 109 -13.89 -2.78 4.69
C ILE A 109 -15.07 -3.02 3.76
N ILE A 110 -15.06 -4.13 3.04
CA ILE A 110 -16.07 -4.46 2.03
C ILE A 110 -16.88 -5.64 2.56
N ALA A 111 -18.19 -5.47 2.69
CA ALA A 111 -19.07 -6.53 3.17
C ALA A 111 -19.08 -7.69 2.17
N ASP A 112 -18.95 -8.92 2.68
CA ASP A 112 -19.17 -10.12 1.89
C ASP A 112 -20.65 -10.27 1.53
N ASN A 113 -20.91 -10.76 0.33
CA ASN A 113 -22.26 -11.14 -0.03
C ASN A 113 -22.64 -12.34 0.85
N VAL A 114 -23.78 -12.27 1.51
CA VAL A 114 -24.27 -13.34 2.41
C VAL A 114 -24.44 -14.67 1.66
N ASP A 115 -24.52 -14.65 0.32
CA ASP A 115 -24.62 -15.83 -0.55
C ASP A 115 -23.29 -16.31 -1.16
N SER A 116 -22.17 -15.62 -0.94
CA SER A 116 -20.87 -16.20 -1.28
C SER A 116 -20.53 -17.22 -0.20
N LYS A 117 -20.77 -18.51 -0.49
CA LYS A 117 -20.00 -19.60 0.13
C LYS A 117 -18.54 -19.13 0.21
N PRO A 118 -17.83 -19.31 1.35
CA PRO A 118 -16.43 -18.94 1.43
C PRO A 118 -15.76 -19.60 0.25
N ARG A 119 -15.40 -18.78 -0.73
CA ARG A 119 -14.58 -19.25 -1.83
C ARG A 119 -13.31 -19.55 -1.09
N GLU A 120 -12.96 -20.82 -0.98
CA GLU A 120 -11.56 -21.20 -0.98
C GLU A 120 -10.99 -20.68 -2.31
N GLU A 121 -10.84 -19.36 -2.42
CA GLU A 121 -9.67 -18.84 -3.08
C GLU A 121 -8.57 -19.56 -2.34
N LYS A 122 -7.93 -20.50 -3.04
CA LYS A 122 -6.62 -20.97 -2.66
C LYS A 122 -5.81 -19.70 -2.48
N SER A 123 -5.77 -19.23 -1.25
CA SER A 123 -4.84 -18.25 -0.74
C SER A 123 -3.48 -18.94 -0.66
N THR A 124 -3.04 -19.49 -1.78
CA THR A 124 -1.64 -19.78 -2.05
C THR A 124 -0.99 -18.53 -2.63
N VAL A 125 -1.30 -17.36 -2.07
CA VAL A 125 -0.32 -16.31 -1.85
C VAL A 125 -0.68 -15.65 -0.52
N VAL A 126 -0.61 -16.42 0.57
CA VAL A 126 0.07 -15.87 1.75
C VAL A 126 1.33 -15.25 1.18
N SER A 127 1.55 -13.94 1.35
CA SER A 127 2.80 -13.30 0.95
C SER A 127 3.91 -14.24 1.39
N SER A 128 4.48 -14.96 0.44
CA SER A 128 5.39 -16.04 0.80
C SER A 128 6.58 -15.27 1.30
N GLY A 129 6.70 -15.15 2.62
CA GLY A 129 7.85 -14.52 3.23
C GLY A 129 9.11 -15.11 2.61
N LEU A 130 10.22 -14.39 2.73
CA LEU A 130 11.50 -14.79 2.15
C LEU A 130 11.72 -16.30 2.34
N HIS A 131 11.73 -17.05 1.25
CA HIS A 131 11.91 -18.50 1.22
C HIS A 131 13.06 -18.87 0.28
N ILE A 132 13.59 -20.08 0.40
CA ILE A 132 14.65 -20.56 -0.51
C ILE A 132 14.08 -20.59 -1.93
N GLY A 133 14.81 -20.02 -2.89
CA GLY A 133 14.36 -19.83 -4.27
C GLY A 133 13.70 -18.48 -4.54
N SER A 134 13.37 -17.69 -3.52
CA SER A 134 12.84 -16.33 -3.73
C SER A 134 13.82 -15.47 -4.51
N LYS A 135 13.30 -14.74 -5.50
CA LYS A 135 14.02 -13.69 -6.22
C LYS A 135 13.99 -12.41 -5.41
N VAL A 136 15.15 -11.81 -5.18
CA VAL A 136 15.30 -10.64 -4.32
C VAL A 136 16.16 -9.57 -4.96
N ARG A 137 15.91 -8.32 -4.59
CA ARG A 137 16.75 -7.15 -4.89
C ARG A 137 17.51 -6.74 -3.63
N LEU A 138 18.81 -6.52 -3.77
CA LEU A 138 19.63 -5.99 -2.68
C LEU A 138 19.38 -4.48 -2.55
N ILE A 139 19.02 -4.02 -1.35
CA ILE A 139 18.66 -2.61 -1.09
C ILE A 139 19.71 -1.88 -0.24
N ARG A 140 20.94 -2.40 -0.17
CA ARG A 140 22.07 -1.77 0.53
C ARG A 140 23.36 -1.90 -0.28
N GLU A 141 24.22 -0.90 -0.14
CA GLU A 141 25.60 -0.93 -0.63
C GLU A 141 26.40 -2.09 -0.01
N PRO A 142 27.40 -2.64 -0.72
CA PRO A 142 27.94 -2.19 -2.02
C PRO A 142 27.23 -2.77 -3.26
N ASP A 143 26.24 -3.63 -3.06
CA ASP A 143 25.59 -4.39 -4.13
C ASP A 143 24.15 -3.90 -4.40
N PHE A 144 23.86 -2.62 -4.11
CA PHE A 144 22.53 -2.03 -4.26
C PHE A 144 21.96 -2.24 -5.67
N GLY A 145 20.70 -2.62 -5.76
CA GLY A 145 19.96 -2.83 -7.00
C GLY A 145 20.22 -4.19 -7.68
N LYS A 146 21.25 -4.95 -7.27
CA LYS A 146 21.53 -6.26 -7.87
C LYS A 146 20.44 -7.28 -7.52
N ILE A 147 20.21 -8.19 -8.47
CA ILE A 147 19.27 -9.30 -8.30
C ILE A 147 20.02 -10.53 -7.81
N ALA A 148 19.37 -11.26 -6.90
CA ALA A 148 19.87 -12.51 -6.38
C ALA A 148 18.73 -13.50 -6.13
N ILE A 149 19.08 -14.78 -6.01
CA ILE A 149 18.19 -15.85 -5.60
C ILE A 149 18.59 -16.30 -4.20
N VAL A 150 17.61 -16.47 -3.30
CA VAL A 150 17.86 -17.00 -1.95
C VAL A 150 18.27 -18.46 -2.04
N ALA A 151 19.48 -18.78 -1.61
CA ALA A 151 20.01 -20.14 -1.57
C ALA A 151 19.77 -20.81 -0.21
N GLU A 152 19.82 -20.05 0.89
CA GLU A 152 19.69 -20.60 2.24
C GLU A 152 19.11 -19.57 3.22
N LEU A 153 18.37 -20.06 4.20
CA LEU A 153 17.80 -19.27 5.30
C LEU A 153 18.17 -19.90 6.64
N PRO A 154 19.33 -19.56 7.21
CA PRO A 154 19.70 -20.01 8.54
C PRO A 154 18.61 -19.68 9.56
N SER A 155 18.27 -20.65 10.41
CA SER A 155 17.25 -20.52 11.47
C SER A 155 17.75 -19.68 12.63
N GLU A 156 19.06 -19.71 12.90
CA GLU A 156 19.71 -18.98 13.98
C GLU A 156 20.18 -17.59 13.53
N ALA A 157 20.16 -16.64 14.46
CA ALA A 157 20.68 -15.29 14.20
C ALA A 157 22.20 -15.31 14.24
N GLU A 158 22.84 -14.77 13.20
CA GLU A 158 24.31 -14.71 13.08
C GLU A 158 24.83 -13.36 13.58
N LEU A 159 26.04 -13.37 14.16
CA LEU A 159 26.75 -12.15 14.55
C LEU A 159 27.37 -11.51 13.30
N ILE A 160 26.90 -10.33 12.93
CA ILE A 160 27.48 -9.58 11.80
C ILE A 160 28.69 -8.73 12.27
N PRO A 161 29.56 -8.25 11.36
CA PRO A 161 30.77 -7.50 11.73
C PRO A 161 30.54 -6.26 12.61
N THR A 162 29.32 -5.72 12.62
CA THR A 162 28.92 -4.60 13.50
C THR A 162 28.64 -5.03 14.95
N GLY A 163 28.76 -6.32 15.27
CA GLY A 163 28.46 -6.89 16.59
C GLY A 163 26.98 -7.18 16.84
N ALA A 164 26.08 -6.86 15.91
CA ALA A 164 24.66 -7.16 16.04
C ALA A 164 24.36 -8.63 15.72
N LYS A 165 23.43 -9.25 16.46
CA LYS A 165 22.87 -10.56 16.10
C LYS A 165 21.63 -10.36 15.24
N VAL A 166 21.70 -10.79 13.99
CA VAL A 166 20.61 -10.58 13.03
C VAL A 166 20.29 -11.85 12.26
N ARG A 167 19.04 -11.97 11.82
CA ARG A 167 18.65 -13.04 10.90
C ARG A 167 19.22 -12.72 9.52
N VAL A 168 19.97 -13.65 8.97
CA VAL A 168 20.58 -13.52 7.65
C VAL A 168 19.86 -14.40 6.62
N ALA A 169 20.17 -14.16 5.36
CA ALA A 169 19.87 -15.01 4.22
C ALA A 169 21.13 -15.11 3.35
N ARG A 170 21.40 -16.31 2.84
CA ARG A 170 22.46 -16.52 1.86
C ARG A 170 21.85 -16.43 0.48
N VAL A 171 22.38 -15.54 -0.34
CA VAL A 171 21.85 -15.25 -1.68
C VAL A 171 22.92 -15.45 -2.73
N LYS A 172 22.52 -15.92 -3.91
CA LYS A 172 23.38 -16.10 -5.07
C LYS A 172 23.06 -15.04 -6.12
N LEU A 173 24.04 -14.24 -6.48
CA LEU A 173 23.93 -13.26 -7.57
C LEU A 173 24.12 -13.94 -8.93
N ASP A 174 23.68 -13.27 -9.99
CA ASP A 174 23.83 -13.74 -11.37
C ASP A 174 25.31 -13.89 -11.79
N ASP A 175 26.20 -13.09 -11.20
CA ASP A 175 27.66 -13.19 -11.39
C ASP A 175 28.29 -14.41 -10.67
N GLY A 176 27.46 -15.22 -9.98
CA GLY A 176 27.87 -16.42 -9.27
C GLY A 176 28.32 -16.20 -7.83
N ARG A 177 28.47 -14.96 -7.36
CA ARG A 177 28.88 -14.68 -5.97
C ARG A 177 27.79 -15.12 -4.98
N LEU A 178 28.23 -15.69 -3.86
CA LEU A 178 27.39 -16.01 -2.71
C LEU A 178 27.61 -14.98 -1.61
N LEU A 179 26.54 -14.32 -1.18
CA LEU A 179 26.59 -13.32 -0.11
C LEU A 179 25.73 -13.77 1.08
N SER A 180 26.19 -13.53 2.30
CA SER A 180 25.38 -13.63 3.52
C SER A 180 24.98 -12.23 3.95
N LEU A 181 23.69 -11.91 3.91
CA LEU A 181 23.18 -10.57 4.17
C LEU A 181 22.03 -10.61 5.19
N PRO A 182 21.88 -9.57 6.03
CA PRO A 182 20.69 -9.42 6.86
C PRO A 182 19.42 -9.46 6.00
N ARG A 183 18.38 -10.16 6.45
CA ARG A 183 17.11 -10.25 5.71
C ARG A 183 16.50 -8.87 5.42
N ALA A 184 16.74 -7.90 6.31
CA ALA A 184 16.31 -6.51 6.15
C ALA A 184 16.98 -5.77 4.97
N ASN A 185 18.03 -6.33 4.38
CA ASN A 185 18.72 -5.76 3.23
C ASN A 185 18.24 -6.34 1.89
N LEU A 186 17.18 -7.15 1.92
CA LEU A 186 16.61 -7.83 0.76
C LEU A 186 15.15 -7.43 0.57
N GLU A 187 14.80 -7.03 -0.66
CA GLU A 187 13.44 -6.79 -1.10
C GLU A 187 12.99 -7.97 -1.98
N ILE A 188 11.86 -8.60 -1.67
CA ILE A 188 11.32 -9.72 -2.47
C ILE A 188 10.71 -9.16 -3.75
N ILE A 189 11.06 -9.75 -4.89
CA ILE A 189 10.45 -9.45 -6.17
C ILE A 189 9.30 -10.43 -6.38
N GLU A 190 8.05 -9.96 -6.24
CA GLU A 190 6.86 -10.71 -6.63
C GLU A 190 6.75 -10.68 -8.17
N GLU A 191 6.95 -11.82 -8.83
CA GLU A 191 6.57 -11.97 -10.25
C GLU A 191 5.04 -12.09 -10.33
N SER A 192 4.43 -11.22 -11.13
CA SER A 192 2.97 -11.10 -11.34
C SER A 192 2.48 -12.05 -12.41
#